data_AF-A0A2V8YLF7-F1
#
_entry.id   AF-A0A2V8YLF7-F1
#
_cell.length_a   1.000
_cell.length_b   1.000
_cell.length_c   1.000
_cell.angle_alpha   90.00
_cell.angle_beta   90.00
_cell.angle_gamma   90.00
#
_symmetry.space_group_name_H-M   'P 1'
#
loop_
_entity.id
_entity.type
_entity.pdbx_description
1 polymer ?
#
loop_
_entity_poly.entity_id
_entity_poly.type
_entity_poly.pdbx_seq_one_letter_code
_entity_poly.pdbx_strand_id
1 'polypeptide(L)'
;MAKHVIHISEKEAAATNVATLLAHVRAGTEVVIENGARPIAVLHPAEPVRRTISECIALLPEDSTATIDPDFAKDVETAVESYREPLDPPAWD
;
A
#
# COMPACT_ATOMS: atom_id res chain seq x y z
N MET A 1 -1.59 -9.85 -5.46
CA MET A 1 -0.85 -9.56 -6.70
C MET A 1 0.18 -8.51 -6.37
N ALA A 2 1.45 -8.73 -6.68
CA ALA A 2 2.49 -7.73 -6.46
C ALA A 2 2.13 -6.45 -7.23
N LYS A 3 2.17 -5.31 -6.56
CA LYS A 3 1.93 -4.01 -7.17
C LYS A 3 3.05 -3.77 -8.19
N HIS A 4 2.70 -3.59 -9.46
CA HIS A 4 3.68 -3.29 -10.49
C HIS A 4 4.11 -1.82 -10.33
N VAL A 5 5.40 -1.59 -10.13
CA VAL A 5 5.99 -0.26 -9.88
C VAL A 5 7.00 0.07 -10.96
N ILE A 6 6.88 1.24 -11.57
CA ILE A 6 7.84 1.79 -12.52
C ILE A 6 8.56 2.95 -11.85
N HIS A 7 9.89 2.94 -11.90
CA HIS A 7 10.72 4.04 -11.43
C HIS A 7 11.22 4.83 -12.64
N ILE A 8 11.05 6.15 -12.60
CA ILE A 8 11.58 7.06 -13.62
C ILE A 8 12.30 8.22 -12.95
N SER A 9 13.35 8.72 -13.59
CA SER A 9 14.02 9.93 -13.12
C SER A 9 13.15 11.18 -13.33
N GLU A 10 13.43 12.23 -12.56
CA GLU A 10 12.82 13.55 -12.71
C GLU A 10 12.98 14.08 -14.15
N LYS A 11 14.14 13.82 -14.77
CA LYS A 11 14.43 14.19 -16.16
C LYS A 11 13.54 13.44 -17.15
N GLU A 12 13.34 12.14 -16.96
CA GLU A 12 12.45 11.34 -17.80
C GLU A 12 10.99 11.74 -17.61
N ALA A 13 10.57 12.02 -16.38
CA ALA A 13 9.24 12.53 -16.08
C ALA A 13 8.98 13.88 -16.77
N ALA A 14 9.97 14.79 -16.79
CA ALA A 14 9.87 16.08 -17.47
C ALA A 14 9.80 15.96 -19.01
N ALA A 15 10.43 14.93 -19.58
CA ALA A 15 10.40 14.67 -21.03
C ALA A 15 9.18 13.83 -21.47
N THR A 16 8.54 13.12 -20.54
CA THR A 16 7.41 12.23 -20.83
C THR A 16 6.08 12.98 -20.74
N ASN A 17 5.16 12.71 -21.66
CA ASN A 17 3.82 13.29 -21.59
C ASN A 17 3.04 12.69 -20.40
N VAL A 18 2.38 13.56 -19.62
CA VAL A 18 1.47 13.18 -18.52
C VAL A 18 0.45 12.13 -18.97
N ALA A 19 -0.05 12.20 -20.21
CA ALA A 19 -0.98 11.22 -20.75
C ALA A 19 -0.43 9.78 -20.73
N THR A 20 0.87 9.61 -20.97
CA THR A 20 1.57 8.32 -20.93
C THR A 20 1.67 7.79 -19.51
N LEU A 21 2.08 8.65 -18.56
CA LEU A 21 2.15 8.29 -17.14
C LEU A 21 0.76 7.87 -16.63
N LEU A 22 -0.28 8.62 -16.98
CA LEU A 22 -1.65 8.30 -16.61
C LEU A 22 -2.18 7.02 -17.28
N ALA A 23 -1.66 6.60 -18.43
CA ALA A 23 -2.02 5.33 -19.04
C ALA A 23 -1.51 4.14 -18.21
N HIS A 24 -0.27 4.20 -17.71
CA HIS A 24 0.27 3.20 -16.78
C HIS A 24 -0.52 3.17 -15.48
N VAL A 25 -0.82 4.35 -14.93
CA VAL A 25 -1.64 4.48 -13.72
C VAL A 25 -3.02 3.87 -13.90
N ARG A 26 -3.72 4.13 -15.01
CA ARG A 26 -5.03 3.50 -15.29
C ARG A 26 -4.95 1.99 -15.46
N ALA A 27 -3.81 1.46 -15.89
CA ALA A 27 -3.56 0.02 -15.98
C ALA A 27 -3.22 -0.62 -14.61
N GLY A 28 -3.24 0.14 -13.52
CA GLY A 28 -2.96 -0.36 -12.17
C GLY A 28 -1.49 -0.28 -11.75
N THR A 29 -0.63 0.36 -12.55
CA THR A 29 0.79 0.53 -12.24
C THR A 29 1.03 1.78 -11.40
N GLU A 30 1.92 1.69 -10.41
CA GLU A 30 2.44 2.86 -9.71
C GLU A 30 3.68 3.40 -10.42
N VAL A 31 3.76 4.72 -10.55
CA VAL A 31 4.92 5.41 -11.12
C VAL A 31 5.59 6.22 -10.02
N VAL A 32 6.83 5.89 -9.69
CA VAL A 32 7.67 6.63 -8.75
C VAL A 32 8.61 7.52 -9.56
N ILE A 33 8.57 8.82 -9.29
CA ILE A 33 9.47 9.81 -9.90
C ILE A 33 10.58 10.11 -8.90
N GLU A 34 11.82 9.99 -9.34
CA GLU A 34 13.01 10.07 -8.48
C GLU A 34 13.97 11.18 -8.89
N ASN A 35 14.55 11.87 -7.92
CA ASN A 35 15.73 12.71 -8.11
C ASN A 35 16.93 12.02 -7.45
N GLY A 36 17.78 11.40 -8.27
CA GLY A 36 18.83 10.51 -7.79
C GLY A 36 18.23 9.27 -7.11
N ALA A 37 18.69 8.96 -5.90
CA ALA A 37 18.17 7.84 -5.11
C ALA A 37 16.93 8.19 -4.26
N ARG A 38 16.34 9.38 -4.45
CA ARG A 38 15.25 9.89 -3.61
C ARG A 38 13.95 9.99 -4.42
N PRO A 39 12.88 9.27 -4.02
CA PRO A 39 11.54 9.50 -4.53
C PRO A 39 11.06 10.93 -4.21
N ILE A 40 10.56 11.64 -5.22
CA ILE A 40 10.01 13.00 -5.10
C ILE A 40 8.51 13.07 -5.38
N ALA A 41 7.97 12.13 -6.15
CA ALA A 41 6.53 12.01 -6.40
C ALA A 41 6.15 10.56 -6.68
N VAL A 42 4.88 10.25 -6.41
CA VAL A 42 4.28 8.94 -6.70
C VAL A 42 2.94 9.17 -7.37
N LEU A 43 2.73 8.52 -8.51
CA LEU A 43 1.44 8.46 -9.19
C LEU A 43 0.91 7.04 -9.06
N HIS A 44 -0.28 6.89 -8.50
CA HIS A 44 -0.95 5.60 -8.39
C HIS A 44 -2.42 5.75 -8.79
N PRO A 45 -3.13 4.64 -9.10
CA PRO A 45 -4.56 4.72 -9.35
C PRO A 45 -5.23 5.46 -8.18
N ALA A 46 -6.22 6.29 -8.48
CA ALA A 46 -7.13 6.73 -7.44
C ALA A 46 -7.89 5.48 -6.96
N GLU A 47 -7.32 4.75 -6.00
CA GLU A 47 -8.03 3.70 -5.30
C GLU A 47 -9.29 4.34 -4.70
N PRO A 48 -10.43 3.61 -4.59
CA PRO A 48 -11.53 4.11 -3.79
C PRO A 48 -10.94 4.50 -2.44
N VAL A 49 -11.21 5.73 -1.98
CA VAL A 49 -10.69 6.25 -0.71
C VAL A 49 -11.02 5.22 0.37
N ARG A 50 -10.04 4.40 0.73
CA ARG A 50 -10.18 3.47 1.84
C ARG A 50 -9.93 4.30 3.07
N ARG A 51 -10.92 4.33 3.94
CA ARG A 51 -10.76 4.91 5.26
C ARG A 51 -9.66 4.15 5.98
N THR A 52 -8.72 4.88 6.54
CA THR A 52 -7.83 4.38 7.58
C THR A 52 -8.67 3.78 8.71
N ILE A 53 -8.09 2.88 9.50
CA ILE A 53 -8.75 2.35 10.71
C ILE A 53 -9.19 3.51 11.62
N SER A 54 -8.37 4.55 11.74
CA SER A 54 -8.69 5.78 12.48
C SER A 54 -9.94 6.49 11.96
N GLU A 55 -10.09 6.63 10.64
CA GLU A 55 -11.29 7.21 10.02
C GLU A 55 -12.53 6.32 10.19
N CYS A 56 -12.37 4.99 10.19
CA CYS A 56 -13.46 4.07 10.51
C CYS A 56 -13.90 4.19 11.97
N ILE A 57 -12.96 4.33 12.92
CA ILE A 57 -13.25 4.53 14.34
C ILE A 57 -13.95 5.88 14.56
N ALA A 58 -13.51 6.94 13.90
CA ALA A 58 -14.13 8.26 13.99
C ALA A 58 -15.57 8.32 13.45
N LEU A 59 -15.98 7.33 12.64
CA LEU A 59 -17.35 7.20 12.13
C LEU A 59 -18.24 6.33 13.02
N LEU A 60 -17.72 5.78 14.12
CA LEU A 60 -18.55 5.04 15.06
C LEU A 60 -19.57 5.99 15.70
N PRO A 61 -20.84 5.57 15.83
CA PRO A 61 -21.83 6.30 16.60
C PRO A 61 -21.37 6.56 18.04
N GLU A 62 -21.83 7.65 18.67
CA GLU A 62 -21.48 7.97 20.07
C GLU A 62 -21.93 6.87 21.04
N ASP A 63 -23.00 6.13 20.70
CA ASP A 63 -23.53 4.99 21.45
C ASP A 63 -22.93 3.64 21.04
N SER A 64 -21.86 3.65 20.24
CA SER A 64 -21.15 2.44 19.84
C SER A 64 -20.61 1.68 21.06
N THR A 65 -20.97 0.41 21.17
CA THR A 65 -20.44 -0.51 22.20
C THR A 65 -19.19 -1.26 21.72
N ALA A 66 -18.63 -0.89 20.56
CA ALA A 66 -17.44 -1.53 20.02
C ALA A 66 -16.23 -1.21 20.92
N THR A 67 -15.65 -2.25 21.53
CA THR A 67 -14.44 -2.15 22.34
C THR A 67 -13.28 -2.86 21.65
N ILE A 68 -12.06 -2.42 21.95
CA ILE A 68 -10.86 -3.19 21.59
C ILE A 68 -10.95 -4.53 22.33
N ASP A 69 -10.81 -5.62 21.59
CA ASP A 69 -10.67 -6.95 22.18
C ASP A 69 -9.30 -7.04 22.89
N PRO A 70 -9.28 -7.15 24.24
CA PRO A 70 -8.02 -7.18 24.99
C PRO A 70 -7.19 -8.43 24.71
N ASP A 71 -7.83 -9.51 24.24
CA ASP A 71 -7.17 -10.80 23.99
C ASP A 71 -6.69 -10.94 22.54
N PHE A 72 -7.11 -10.05 21.64
CA PHE A 72 -6.77 -10.10 20.21
C PHE A 72 -5.28 -10.30 19.93
N ALA A 73 -4.41 -9.55 20.62
CA ALA A 73 -2.97 -9.66 20.43
C ALA A 73 -2.43 -11.04 20.82
N LYS A 74 -2.96 -11.61 21.90
CA LYS A 74 -2.59 -12.94 22.41
C LYS A 74 -3.12 -14.04 21.51
N ASP A 75 -4.33 -13.89 20.97
CA ASP A 75 -4.92 -14.85 20.05
C ASP A 75 -4.13 -14.91 18.73
N VAL A 76 -3.70 -13.76 18.22
CA VAL A 76 -2.83 -13.67 17.04
C VAL A 76 -1.47 -14.33 17.32
N GLU A 77 -0.85 -14.05 18.47
CA GLU A 77 0.39 -14.70 18.88
C GLU A 77 0.24 -16.22 18.93
N THR A 78 -0.81 -16.71 19.60
CA THR A 78 -1.11 -18.15 19.71
C THR A 78 -1.30 -18.80 18.34
N ALA A 79 -2.00 -18.13 17.42
CA ALA A 79 -2.19 -18.63 16.05
C ALA A 79 -0.87 -18.68 15.28
N VAL A 80 -0.04 -17.64 15.39
CA VAL A 80 1.29 -17.63 14.77
C VAL A 80 2.14 -18.77 15.33
N GLU A 81 2.23 -18.93 16.65
CA GLU A 81 3.01 -20.00 17.27
C GLU A 81 2.52 -21.40 16.85
N SER A 82 1.21 -21.60 16.74
CA SER A 82 0.62 -22.90 16.40
C SER A 82 0.80 -23.30 14.93
N TYR A 83 0.90 -22.32 14.03
CA TYR A 83 0.82 -22.56 12.57
C TYR A 83 1.99 -21.95 11.79
N ARG A 84 3.06 -21.49 12.43
CA ARG A 84 4.22 -20.92 11.74
C ARG A 84 4.91 -21.98 10.89
N GLU A 85 4.73 -21.87 9.58
CA GLU A 85 5.48 -22.66 8.61
C GLU A 85 6.78 -21.93 8.21
N PRO A 86 7.82 -22.68 7.79
CA PRO A 86 8.99 -22.09 7.17
C PRO A 86 8.56 -21.26 5.95
N LEU A 87 8.94 -19.98 5.95
CA LEU A 87 8.85 -19.18 4.73
C LEU A 87 9.95 -19.68 3.80
N ASP A 88 9.58 -20.25 2.66
CA ASP A 88 10.50 -20.54 1.55
C ASP A 88 10.31 -19.45 0.49
N PRO A 89 10.90 -18.25 0.70
CA PRO A 89 10.70 -17.14 -0.22
C PRO A 89 11.33 -17.50 -1.57
N PRO A 90 10.71 -17.14 -2.70
CA PRO A 90 11.34 -17.32 -4.00
C PRO A 90 12.68 -16.56 -4.02
N ALA A 91 13.68 -17.12 -4.70
CA ALA A 91 14.88 -16.35 -5.05
C ALA A 91 14.43 -15.22 -5.97
N TRP A 92 14.57 -13.97 -5.51
CA TRP A 92 14.36 -12.80 -6.35
C TRP A 92 15.63 -12.64 -7.19
N ASP A 93 15.51 -12.72 -8.51
CA ASP A 93 16.56 -12.43 -9.50
C ASP A 93 16.58 -10.90 -9.79
#